data_AF-A0A8H8A0Y5-F1
#
_entry.id   AF-A0A8H8A0Y5-F1
#
_cell.length_a   1.000
_cell.length_b   1.000
_cell.length_c   1.000
_cell.angle_alpha   90.00
_cell.angle_beta   90.00
_cell.angle_gamma   90.00
#
_symmetry.space_group_name_H-M   'P 1'
#
loop_
_entity.id
_entity.type
_entity.pdbx_description
1 polymer ?
#
loop_
_entity_poly.entity_id
_entity_poly.type
_entity_poly.pdbx_seq_one_letter_code
_entity_poly.pdbx_strand_id
1 'polypeptide(L)'
;MQLKLRVSAGPTRENQTTLCVNDEAAPLLLRAPHWEGRVLVRVRDFRGVAPPGRPVLPWSPYFDGNSDQYSIQVQGRFLGGGLTADDVIFGNDFDRPLRLPPFSSVGLAVAKTIDPGLQAALFCDKPWAFSPFFVSVNTLNVVKRRREAARFFPFPPSLFFFSPPSPPRPPFRANARARPPPPGGLKSVSDTAPVTFLPNRRTGKA
;
A
#
# COMPACT_ATOMS: atom_id res chain seq x y z
N MET A 1 20.55 -22.24 16.58
CA MET A 1 19.33 -22.35 15.74
C MET A 1 19.36 -21.24 14.70
N GLN A 2 19.17 -21.56 13.42
CA GLN A 2 19.07 -20.56 12.36
C GLN A 2 17.60 -20.17 12.19
N LEU A 3 17.28 -18.90 12.41
CA LEU A 3 15.92 -18.38 12.19
C LEU A 3 15.63 -18.35 10.68
N LYS A 4 14.44 -18.81 10.29
CA LYS A 4 13.94 -18.74 8.91
C LYS A 4 12.74 -17.81 8.84
N LEU A 5 12.70 -16.95 7.83
CA LEU A 5 11.56 -16.09 7.56
C LEU A 5 10.38 -16.94 7.05
N ARG A 6 9.25 -16.88 7.73
CA ARG A 6 7.97 -17.40 7.22
C ARG A 6 7.08 -16.22 6.92
N VAL A 7 6.62 -16.11 5.68
CA VAL A 7 5.66 -15.08 5.25
C VAL A 7 4.30 -15.74 5.14
N SER A 8 3.30 -15.18 5.82
CA SER A 8 1.93 -15.70 5.81
C SER A 8 0.94 -14.54 5.72
N ALA A 9 -0.21 -14.78 5.10
CA ALA A 9 -1.27 -13.79 5.03
C ALA A 9 -2.64 -14.47 5.00
N GLY A 10 -3.65 -13.69 5.32
CA GLY A 10 -5.01 -14.14 5.49
C GLY A 10 -5.93 -13.00 5.91
N PRO A 11 -7.25 -13.22 5.95
CA PRO A 11 -8.21 -12.21 6.37
C PRO A 11 -8.08 -11.82 7.85
N THR A 12 -7.53 -12.70 8.70
CA THR A 12 -7.28 -12.44 10.13
C THR A 12 -5.93 -13.04 10.56
N ARG A 13 -5.50 -12.80 11.82
CA ARG A 13 -4.26 -13.36 12.38
C ARG A 13 -4.31 -14.87 12.58
N GLU A 14 -5.49 -15.37 12.89
CA GLU A 14 -5.74 -16.77 13.21
C GLU A 14 -5.88 -17.61 11.95
N ASN A 15 -6.33 -16.98 10.85
CA ASN A 15 -6.57 -17.65 9.58
C ASN A 15 -5.57 -17.17 8.53
N GLN A 16 -4.33 -17.67 8.60
CA GLN A 16 -3.27 -17.33 7.64
C GLN A 16 -2.74 -18.58 6.93
N THR A 17 -2.29 -18.38 5.71
CA THR A 17 -1.58 -19.40 4.92
C THR A 17 -0.20 -18.91 4.55
N THR A 18 0.77 -19.83 4.42
CA THR A 18 2.12 -19.47 3.98
C THR A 18 2.11 -19.09 2.50
N LEU A 19 2.80 -18.01 2.13
CA LEU A 19 2.84 -17.51 0.76
C LEU A 19 3.91 -18.23 -0.07
N CYS A 20 3.67 -18.33 -1.38
CA CYS A 20 4.72 -18.64 -2.37
C CYS A 20 5.54 -17.36 -2.63
N VAL A 21 6.46 -17.02 -1.72
CA VAL A 21 7.32 -15.83 -1.86
C VAL A 21 8.10 -15.90 -3.18
N ASN A 22 8.19 -14.76 -3.88
CA ASN A 22 8.81 -14.60 -5.20
C ASN A 22 8.10 -15.34 -6.37
N ASP A 23 7.05 -16.12 -6.14
CA ASP A 23 6.27 -16.78 -7.20
C ASP A 23 5.18 -15.82 -7.75
N GLU A 24 5.51 -15.07 -8.80
CA GLU A 24 4.57 -14.10 -9.40
C GLU A 24 3.38 -14.75 -10.11
N ALA A 25 3.50 -16.03 -10.47
CA ALA A 25 2.43 -16.81 -11.08
C ALA A 25 1.42 -17.33 -10.04
N ALA A 26 1.79 -17.35 -8.76
CA ALA A 26 0.95 -17.86 -7.68
C ALA A 26 0.78 -16.86 -6.52
N PRO A 27 0.22 -15.66 -6.77
CA PRO A 27 -0.12 -14.74 -5.69
C PRO A 27 -1.24 -15.34 -4.82
N LEU A 28 -1.23 -15.01 -3.53
CA LEU A 28 -2.26 -15.48 -2.61
C LEU A 28 -3.56 -14.70 -2.88
N LEU A 29 -4.63 -15.41 -3.24
CA LEU A 29 -5.97 -14.84 -3.34
C LEU A 29 -6.59 -14.74 -1.94
N LEU A 30 -7.18 -13.60 -1.63
CA LEU A 30 -7.79 -13.31 -0.35
C LEU A 30 -9.19 -12.75 -0.54
N ARG A 31 -10.10 -13.20 0.33
CA ARG A 31 -11.48 -12.73 0.38
C ARG A 31 -11.90 -12.54 1.83
N ALA A 32 -12.41 -11.36 2.11
CA ALA A 32 -12.91 -10.91 3.40
C ALA A 32 -14.25 -10.17 3.20
N PRO A 33 -15.03 -9.89 4.26
CA PRO A 33 -16.33 -9.24 4.12
C PRO A 33 -16.29 -7.90 3.37
N HIS A 34 -15.24 -7.11 3.59
CA HIS A 34 -15.10 -5.76 3.04
C HIS A 34 -14.02 -5.62 1.97
N TRP A 35 -13.34 -6.70 1.60
CA TRP A 35 -12.27 -6.64 0.61
C TRP A 35 -12.05 -7.99 -0.06
N GLU A 36 -11.81 -7.97 -1.36
CA GLU A 36 -11.29 -9.14 -2.06
C GLU A 36 -10.14 -8.71 -2.98
N GLY A 37 -9.17 -9.60 -3.13
CA GLY A 37 -7.99 -9.28 -3.88
C GLY A 37 -6.95 -10.37 -3.86
N ARG A 38 -5.71 -9.96 -4.09
CA ARG A 38 -4.55 -10.82 -4.07
C ARG A 38 -3.34 -10.11 -3.49
N VAL A 39 -2.46 -10.90 -2.88
CA VAL A 39 -1.23 -10.44 -2.24
C VAL A 39 -0.06 -11.19 -2.82
N LEU A 40 1.00 -10.47 -3.16
CA LEU A 40 2.28 -11.01 -3.59
C LEU A 40 3.38 -10.38 -2.74
N VAL A 41 4.24 -11.24 -2.19
CA VAL A 41 5.42 -10.80 -1.45
C VAL A 41 6.66 -11.30 -2.17
N ARG A 42 7.59 -10.37 -2.38
CA ARG A 42 8.92 -10.64 -2.91
C ARG A 42 9.95 -10.33 -1.84
N VAL A 43 10.97 -11.15 -1.71
CA VAL A 43 12.08 -10.95 -0.77
C VAL A 43 13.37 -11.30 -1.50
N ARG A 44 14.33 -10.39 -1.45
CA ARG A 44 15.66 -10.60 -2.03
C ARG A 44 16.38 -11.71 -1.27
N ASP A 45 17.07 -12.58 -2.00
CA ASP A 45 17.84 -13.70 -1.43
C ASP A 45 17.02 -14.55 -0.44
N PHE A 46 15.77 -14.85 -0.80
CA PHE A 46 14.83 -15.51 0.11
C PHE A 46 15.28 -16.95 0.45
N ARG A 47 15.60 -17.16 1.72
CA ARG A 47 15.97 -18.49 2.30
C ARG A 47 14.96 -18.97 3.35
N GLY A 48 13.72 -18.51 3.21
CA GLY A 48 12.66 -18.73 4.18
C GLY A 48 11.91 -20.05 3.99
N VAL A 49 10.66 -20.05 4.46
CA VAL A 49 9.76 -21.21 4.41
C VAL A 49 8.78 -21.07 3.24
N ALA A 50 8.73 -22.07 2.37
CA ALA A 50 7.72 -22.21 1.33
C ALA A 50 6.57 -23.13 1.81
N PRO A 51 5.38 -23.05 1.18
CA PRO A 51 4.29 -23.98 1.45
C PRO A 51 4.68 -25.44 1.17
N PRO A 52 4.01 -26.43 1.81
CA PRO A 52 4.23 -27.84 1.51
C PRO A 52 4.08 -28.13 0.01
N GLY A 53 5.04 -28.88 -0.56
CA GLY A 53 5.04 -29.25 -1.97
C GLY A 53 5.44 -28.14 -2.95
N ARG A 54 5.85 -26.96 -2.47
CA ARG A 54 6.36 -25.86 -3.31
C ARG A 54 7.86 -25.62 -3.07
N PRO A 55 8.63 -25.31 -4.11
CA PRO A 55 10.04 -24.95 -3.95
C PRO A 55 10.20 -23.57 -3.30
N VAL A 56 11.31 -23.37 -2.59
CA VAL A 56 11.74 -22.03 -2.15
C VAL A 56 12.33 -21.32 -3.36
N LEU A 57 11.78 -20.16 -3.72
CA LEU A 57 12.28 -19.31 -4.79
C LEU A 57 13.14 -18.19 -4.18
N PRO A 58 14.48 -18.21 -4.33
CA PRO A 58 15.35 -17.22 -3.69
C PRO A 58 15.33 -15.85 -4.38
N TRP A 59 14.88 -15.78 -5.63
CA TRP A 59 14.97 -14.59 -6.48
C TRP A 59 13.66 -14.28 -7.21
N SER A 60 13.45 -13.02 -7.55
CA SER A 60 12.38 -12.53 -8.45
C SER A 60 12.97 -11.49 -9.41
N PRO A 61 12.55 -11.47 -10.69
CA PRO A 61 12.96 -10.46 -11.66
C PRO A 61 12.66 -9.01 -11.25
N TYR A 62 11.77 -8.79 -10.29
CA TYR A 62 11.52 -7.47 -9.70
C TYR A 62 12.79 -6.79 -9.19
N PHE A 63 13.75 -7.57 -8.69
CA PHE A 63 15.00 -7.05 -8.13
C PHE A 63 16.04 -6.71 -9.22
N ASP A 64 15.80 -7.09 -10.48
CA ASP A 64 16.63 -6.71 -11.61
C ASP A 64 16.41 -5.20 -11.87
N GLY A 65 17.35 -4.37 -11.41
CA GLY A 65 17.28 -2.91 -11.54
C GLY A 65 16.58 -2.18 -10.39
N ASN A 66 16.25 -2.88 -9.30
CA ASN A 66 15.71 -2.28 -8.08
C ASN A 66 16.63 -2.60 -6.88
N SER A 67 16.85 -1.66 -5.96
CA SER A 67 17.65 -1.83 -4.73
C SER A 67 16.83 -2.26 -3.50
N ASP A 68 15.51 -2.42 -3.63
CA ASP A 68 14.59 -2.88 -2.59
C ASP A 68 14.97 -4.25 -2.03
N GLN A 69 14.86 -4.41 -0.71
CA GLN A 69 15.09 -5.69 -0.03
C GLN A 69 13.87 -6.62 -0.07
N TYR A 70 12.68 -6.03 -0.17
CA TYR A 70 11.43 -6.76 -0.29
C TYR A 70 10.38 -5.88 -0.98
N SER A 71 9.31 -6.51 -1.47
CA SER A 71 8.16 -5.83 -2.06
C SER A 71 6.89 -6.51 -1.59
N ILE A 72 5.93 -5.74 -1.08
CA ILE A 72 4.59 -6.22 -0.72
C ILE A 72 3.62 -5.56 -1.69
N GLN A 73 2.97 -6.37 -2.51
CA GLN A 73 1.99 -5.88 -3.46
C GLN A 73 0.61 -6.42 -3.12
N VAL A 74 -0.32 -5.49 -2.94
CA VAL A 74 -1.73 -5.77 -2.66
C VAL A 74 -2.55 -5.20 -3.81
N GLN A 75 -3.38 -6.04 -4.41
CA GLN A 75 -4.26 -5.64 -5.50
C GLN A 75 -5.65 -6.19 -5.23
N GLY A 76 -6.64 -5.31 -5.17
CA GLY A 76 -7.99 -5.74 -4.79
C GLY A 76 -9.02 -4.65 -4.97
N ARG A 77 -10.18 -4.91 -4.41
CA ARG A 77 -11.29 -3.97 -4.33
C ARG A 77 -11.96 -4.06 -2.98
N PHE A 78 -12.42 -2.92 -2.49
CA PHE A 78 -13.31 -2.88 -1.34
C PHE A 78 -14.70 -3.35 -1.73
N LEU A 79 -15.33 -4.10 -0.83
CA LEU A 79 -16.66 -4.68 -0.97
C LEU A 79 -17.65 -3.90 -0.10
N GLY A 80 -18.90 -3.80 -0.59
CA GLY A 80 -19.95 -3.06 0.08
C GLY A 80 -19.89 -1.54 -0.17
N GLY A 81 -20.91 -0.84 0.30
CA GLY A 81 -20.89 0.61 0.46
C GLY A 81 -20.60 0.96 1.92
N GLY A 82 -19.92 2.08 2.16
CA GLY A 82 -19.76 2.64 3.51
C GLY A 82 -18.33 2.72 4.03
N LEU A 83 -17.36 2.05 3.41
CA LEU A 83 -15.95 2.31 3.73
C LEU A 83 -15.48 3.62 3.10
N THR A 84 -14.80 4.42 3.91
CA THR A 84 -14.09 5.63 3.52
C THR A 84 -12.59 5.37 3.48
N ALA A 85 -11.81 6.35 3.01
CA ALA A 85 -10.36 6.23 3.01
C ALA A 85 -9.77 6.13 4.44
N ASP A 86 -10.47 6.69 5.43
CA ASP A 86 -10.05 6.73 6.83
C ASP A 86 -10.18 5.36 7.52
N ASP A 87 -11.05 4.49 7.00
CA ASP A 87 -11.28 3.13 7.54
C ASP A 87 -10.19 2.13 7.13
N VAL A 88 -9.30 2.51 6.21
CA VAL A 88 -8.28 1.65 5.63
C VAL A 88 -6.92 2.04 6.19
N ILE A 89 -6.38 1.21 7.08
CA ILE A 89 -5.07 1.43 7.70
C ILE A 89 -4.02 0.44 7.17
N PHE A 90 -2.77 0.88 7.17
CA PHE A 90 -1.61 0.04 6.89
C PHE A 90 -0.57 0.21 8.00
N GLY A 91 0.16 -0.86 8.28
CA GLY A 91 1.25 -0.78 9.24
C GLY A 91 1.63 -2.14 9.79
N ASN A 92 2.28 -2.10 10.94
CA ASN A 92 2.88 -3.24 11.59
C ASN A 92 2.53 -3.25 13.07
N ASP A 93 2.43 -4.44 13.62
CA ASP A 93 2.48 -4.67 15.06
C ASP A 93 3.41 -5.85 15.35
N PHE A 94 3.73 -6.01 16.63
CA PHE A 94 4.66 -7.01 17.10
C PHE A 94 4.07 -7.70 18.33
N ASP A 95 4.17 -9.03 18.35
CA ASP A 95 3.66 -9.84 19.47
C ASP A 95 4.51 -9.71 20.74
N ARG A 96 5.69 -9.07 20.65
CA ARG A 96 6.66 -8.92 21.73
C ARG A 96 7.30 -7.53 21.71
N PRO A 97 7.82 -7.06 22.85
CA PRO A 97 8.54 -5.79 22.92
C PRO A 97 9.73 -5.76 21.94
N LEU A 98 9.97 -4.59 21.35
CA LEU A 98 11.09 -4.37 20.46
C LEU A 98 12.35 -4.00 21.26
N ARG A 99 13.50 -4.57 20.89
CA ARG A 99 14.81 -4.11 21.36
C ARG A 99 15.32 -3.02 20.42
N LEU A 100 14.91 -1.80 20.72
CA LEU A 100 15.20 -0.65 19.89
C LEU A 100 16.59 -0.07 20.19
N PRO A 101 17.36 0.36 19.18
CA PRO A 101 18.59 1.10 19.40
C PRO A 101 18.35 2.38 20.22
N PRO A 102 19.38 2.91 20.90
CA PRO A 102 19.33 4.26 21.44
C PRO A 102 18.87 5.26 20.37
N PHE A 103 18.10 6.28 20.77
CA PHE A 103 17.56 7.33 19.89
C PHE A 103 16.46 6.91 18.90
N SER A 104 15.85 5.73 19.06
CA SER A 104 14.73 5.31 18.20
C SER A 104 13.52 6.26 18.22
N SER A 105 13.36 7.06 19.28
CA SER A 105 12.37 8.15 19.34
C SER A 105 12.62 9.25 18.30
N VAL A 106 13.88 9.55 17.98
CA VAL A 106 14.25 10.51 16.93
C VAL A 106 13.92 9.92 15.55
N GLY A 107 14.23 8.64 15.35
CA GLY A 107 13.83 7.92 14.13
C GLY A 107 12.32 7.96 13.89
N LEU A 108 11.52 7.77 14.96
CA LEU A 108 10.07 7.90 14.88
C LEU A 108 9.62 9.33 14.54
N ALA A 109 10.29 10.36 15.05
CA ALA A 109 9.97 11.75 14.71
C ALA A 109 10.24 12.05 13.22
N VAL A 110 11.35 11.55 12.68
CA VAL A 110 11.66 11.66 11.24
C VAL A 110 10.62 10.90 10.40
N ALA A 111 10.26 9.69 10.80
CA ALA A 111 9.23 8.91 10.12
C ALA A 111 7.88 9.65 10.06
N LYS A 112 7.48 10.32 11.15
CA LYS A 112 6.27 11.15 11.19
C LYS A 112 6.34 12.41 10.33
N THR A 113 7.54 12.89 10.00
CA THR A 113 7.68 14.00 9.05
C THR A 113 7.45 13.54 7.61
N ILE A 114 7.79 12.28 7.31
CA ILE A 114 7.57 11.66 6.00
C ILE A 114 6.10 11.22 5.86
N ASP A 115 5.56 10.58 6.88
CA ASP A 115 4.16 10.17 6.98
C ASP A 115 3.49 10.86 8.18
N PRO A 116 2.81 12.00 7.98
CA PRO A 116 2.12 12.72 9.05
C PRO A 116 0.95 11.93 9.68
N GLY A 117 0.42 10.92 8.99
CA GLY A 117 -0.65 10.05 9.49
C GLY A 117 -0.14 8.96 10.43
N LEU A 118 1.19 8.78 10.53
CA LEU A 118 1.80 7.74 11.33
C LEU A 118 1.57 7.92 12.82
N GLN A 119 0.84 6.97 13.40
CA GLN A 119 0.72 6.75 14.83
C GLN A 119 1.52 5.52 15.22
N ALA A 120 2.17 5.56 16.38
CA ALA A 120 2.96 4.43 16.85
C ALA A 120 3.12 4.42 18.36
N ALA A 121 3.15 3.21 18.92
CA ALA A 121 3.58 2.93 20.28
C ALA A 121 4.71 1.89 20.22
N LEU A 122 5.96 2.35 20.23
CA LEU A 122 7.12 1.47 20.02
C LEU A 122 7.70 0.86 21.32
N PHE A 123 7.37 1.46 22.48
CA PHE A 123 7.96 1.13 23.77
C PHE A 123 7.00 0.40 24.72
N CYS A 124 5.93 -0.22 24.20
CA CYS A 124 4.98 -1.02 24.97
C CYS A 124 5.22 -2.53 24.78
N ASP A 125 4.45 -3.36 25.49
CA ASP A 125 4.62 -4.82 25.43
C ASP A 125 4.25 -5.43 24.07
N LYS A 126 3.32 -4.79 23.36
CA LYS A 126 2.91 -5.14 22.00
C LYS A 126 3.04 -3.92 21.10
N PRO A 127 4.26 -3.63 20.62
CA PRO A 127 4.53 -2.45 19.81
C PRO A 127 3.72 -2.43 18.52
N TRP A 128 3.37 -1.24 18.06
CA TRP A 128 2.68 -1.06 16.79
C TRP A 128 3.00 0.29 16.16
N ALA A 129 2.82 0.36 14.84
CA ALA A 129 2.89 1.56 14.04
C ALA A 129 1.89 1.43 12.88
N PHE A 130 0.90 2.34 12.82
CA PHE A 130 -0.16 2.34 11.83
C PHE A 130 -0.38 3.74 11.27
N SER A 131 -0.85 3.81 10.03
CA SER A 131 -1.18 5.04 9.33
C SER A 131 -2.27 4.78 8.28
N PRO A 132 -3.06 5.78 7.86
CA PRO A 132 -4.00 5.61 6.77
C PRO A 132 -3.30 5.09 5.51
N PHE A 133 -3.83 4.01 4.92
CA PHE A 133 -3.18 3.26 3.84
C PHE A 133 -2.72 4.15 2.67
N PHE A 134 -3.51 5.17 2.33
CA PHE A 134 -3.25 6.05 1.19
C PHE A 134 -2.01 6.93 1.34
N VAL A 135 -1.53 7.19 2.56
CA VAL A 135 -0.36 8.04 2.82
C VAL A 135 0.91 7.22 3.12
N SER A 136 0.79 5.90 3.24
CA SER A 136 1.89 5.02 3.70
C SER A 136 2.44 4.08 2.65
N VAL A 137 1.94 4.15 1.41
CA VAL A 137 2.36 3.29 0.30
C VAL A 137 3.18 4.07 -0.72
N ASN A 138 4.26 3.46 -1.22
CA ASN A 138 5.15 4.09 -2.20
C ASN A 138 4.47 4.36 -3.55
N THR A 139 3.50 3.53 -3.93
CA THR A 139 2.79 3.64 -5.21
C THR A 139 1.37 3.15 -5.03
N LEU A 140 0.42 3.99 -5.45
CA LEU A 140 -1.00 3.66 -5.46
C LEU A 140 -1.56 3.92 -6.85
N ASN A 141 -2.21 2.92 -7.42
CA ASN A 141 -2.98 3.06 -8.64
C ASN A 141 -4.46 2.78 -8.33
N VAL A 142 -5.31 3.79 -8.56
CA VAL A 142 -6.75 3.69 -8.35
C VAL A 142 -7.46 3.78 -9.69
N VAL A 143 -8.24 2.76 -9.99
CA VAL A 143 -9.02 2.70 -11.24
C VAL A 143 -10.50 2.54 -10.93
N LYS A 144 -11.34 3.35 -11.58
CA LYS A 144 -12.79 3.14 -11.54
C LYS A 144 -13.12 1.90 -12.37
N ARG A 145 -13.61 0.85 -11.72
CA ARG A 145 -13.99 -0.38 -12.41
C ARG A 145 -15.19 -0.11 -13.32
N ARG A 146 -14.99 -0.19 -14.64
CA ARG A 146 -16.12 -0.39 -15.58
C ARG A 146 -16.63 -1.83 -15.41
N ARG A 147 -17.94 -2.02 -15.51
CA ARG A 147 -18.72 -3.19 -15.03
C ARG A 147 -18.28 -4.59 -15.48
N GLU A 148 -17.24 -4.76 -16.29
CA GLU A 148 -16.91 -6.05 -16.94
C GLU A 148 -15.49 -6.60 -16.75
N ALA A 149 -14.54 -5.88 -16.14
CA ALA A 149 -13.20 -6.45 -16.00
C ALA A 149 -13.14 -7.44 -14.82
N ALA A 150 -13.22 -8.74 -15.12
CA ALA A 150 -13.02 -9.86 -14.18
C ALA A 150 -11.54 -10.16 -13.87
N ARG A 151 -10.61 -9.35 -14.38
CA ARG A 151 -9.18 -9.65 -14.33
C ARG A 151 -8.45 -8.64 -13.45
N PHE A 152 -7.69 -9.15 -12.50
CA PHE A 152 -6.62 -8.40 -11.87
C PHE A 152 -5.60 -8.02 -12.94
N PHE A 153 -5.23 -6.73 -13.05
CA PHE A 153 -4.10 -6.33 -13.90
C PHE A 153 -2.85 -7.07 -13.43
N PRO A 154 -1.94 -7.52 -14.33
CA PRO A 154 -0.69 -8.11 -13.91
C PRO A 154 0.01 -7.18 -12.91
N PHE A 155 0.68 -7.77 -11.92
CA PHE A 155 1.55 -6.98 -11.07
C PHE A 155 2.58 -6.28 -11.97
N PRO A 156 2.79 -4.96 -11.80
CA PRO A 156 3.70 -4.25 -12.67
C PRO A 156 5.10 -4.91 -12.56
N PRO A 157 5.75 -5.24 -13.69
CA PRO A 157 7.18 -5.53 -13.66
C PRO A 157 7.93 -4.28 -13.16
N SER A 158 9.17 -4.44 -12.71
CA SER A 158 10.07 -3.39 -12.20
C SER A 158 10.27 -2.18 -13.13
N LEU A 159 9.76 -2.23 -14.37
CA LEU A 159 9.80 -1.11 -15.30
C LEU A 159 8.66 -0.12 -14.98
N PHE A 160 9.01 0.90 -14.19
CA PHE A 160 8.50 2.26 -14.26
C PHE A 160 7.15 2.43 -14.99
N PHE A 161 6.05 2.59 -14.24
CA PHE A 161 4.93 3.35 -14.75
C PHE A 161 5.35 4.83 -14.84
N PHE A 162 6.06 5.19 -15.91
CA PHE A 162 5.85 6.51 -16.50
C PHE A 162 4.45 6.48 -17.11
N SER A 163 3.44 6.93 -16.38
CA SER A 163 2.33 7.56 -17.09
C SER A 163 2.95 8.70 -17.90
N PRO A 164 2.73 8.80 -19.22
CA PRO A 164 3.09 10.01 -19.95
C PRO A 164 2.45 11.20 -19.21
N PRO A 165 3.17 12.32 -19.05
CA PRO A 165 2.59 13.50 -18.42
C PRO A 165 1.30 13.84 -19.15
N SER A 166 0.19 13.93 -18.41
CA SER A 166 -1.06 14.45 -18.96
C SER A 166 -0.75 15.78 -19.66
N PRO A 167 -1.30 16.05 -20.86
CA PRO A 167 -1.12 17.33 -21.51
C PRO A 167 -1.49 18.45 -20.54
N PRO A 168 -0.78 19.60 -20.57
CA PRO A 168 -1.06 20.70 -19.66
C PRO A 168 -2.53 21.08 -19.78
N ARG A 169 -3.24 21.09 -18.64
CA ARG A 169 -4.63 21.54 -18.62
C ARG A 169 -4.67 23.03 -19.03
N PRO A 170 -5.67 23.46 -19.82
CA PRO A 170 -5.89 24.89 -20.02
C PRO A 170 -6.13 25.55 -18.65
N PRO A 171 -5.72 26.82 -18.48
CA PRO A 171 -5.91 27.54 -17.22
C PRO A 171 -7.39 27.53 -16.84
N PHE A 172 -7.65 27.32 -15.56
CA PHE A 172 -8.99 27.37 -14.99
C PHE A 172 -9.59 28.76 -15.24
N ARG A 173 -10.55 28.86 -16.17
CA ARG A 173 -11.41 30.04 -16.31
C ARG A 173 -12.46 29.97 -15.21
N ALA A 174 -12.21 30.67 -14.10
CA ALA A 174 -13.25 30.95 -13.13
C ALA A 174 -14.35 31.79 -13.81
N ASN A 175 -15.53 31.22 -14.04
CA ASN A 175 -16.69 32.00 -14.44
C ASN A 175 -17.13 32.83 -13.23
N ALA A 176 -16.92 34.15 -13.29
CA ALA A 176 -17.27 35.12 -12.25
C ALA A 176 -18.79 35.32 -12.02
N ARG A 177 -19.62 34.32 -12.38
CA ARG A 177 -21.09 34.34 -12.19
C ARG A 177 -21.62 33.24 -11.26
N ALA A 178 -20.77 32.40 -10.67
CA ALA A 178 -21.23 31.40 -9.71
C ALA A 178 -21.54 32.04 -8.35
N ARG A 179 -22.82 32.08 -7.97
CA ARG A 179 -23.27 32.50 -6.64
C ARG A 179 -22.81 31.50 -5.56
N PRO A 180 -22.54 31.96 -4.32
CA PRO A 180 -22.18 31.05 -3.24
C PRO A 180 -23.36 30.13 -2.85
N PRO A 181 -23.09 28.86 -2.47
CA PRO A 181 -24.13 27.94 -2.04
C PRO A 181 -24.67 28.29 -0.64
N PRO A 182 -25.95 28.00 -0.35
CA PRO A 182 -26.54 28.25 0.97
C PRO A 182 -26.01 27.28 2.04
N PRO A 183 -26.09 27.65 3.33
CA PRO A 183 -25.55 26.84 4.42
C PRO A 183 -26.53 25.71 4.79
N GLY A 184 -26.10 24.45 4.63
CA GLY A 184 -26.82 23.29 5.18
C GLY A 184 -26.67 22.00 4.36
N GLY A 185 -26.01 21.00 4.97
CA GLY A 185 -26.04 19.60 4.58
C GLY A 185 -25.07 19.21 3.45
N LEU A 186 -23.99 18.51 3.79
CA LEU A 186 -23.18 17.78 2.79
C LEU A 186 -24.03 16.68 2.17
N LYS A 187 -24.61 16.96 1.00
CA LYS A 187 -25.15 15.95 0.10
C LYS A 187 -23.99 15.22 -0.58
N SER A 188 -24.18 13.92 -0.79
CA SER A 188 -23.28 13.01 -1.49
C SER A 188 -22.69 13.65 -2.74
N VAL A 189 -21.36 13.68 -2.83
CA VAL A 189 -20.63 14.12 -4.03
C VAL A 189 -20.66 12.98 -5.05
N SER A 190 -21.77 12.86 -5.75
CA SER A 190 -21.79 12.29 -7.10
C SER A 190 -21.48 13.41 -8.08
N ASP A 191 -20.49 13.18 -8.94
CA ASP A 191 -20.00 14.05 -10.01
C ASP A 191 -19.20 15.30 -9.59
N THR A 192 -17.89 15.11 -9.41
CA THR A 192 -16.93 16.15 -9.76
C THR A 192 -15.58 15.54 -10.20
N ALA A 193 -14.96 16.20 -11.19
CA ALA A 193 -13.77 15.86 -11.96
C ALA A 193 -12.55 15.34 -11.16
N PRO A 194 -11.59 14.63 -11.82
CA PRO A 194 -10.45 14.01 -11.15
C PRO A 194 -9.56 15.04 -10.44
N VAL A 195 -9.49 14.90 -9.11
CA VAL A 195 -8.49 15.52 -8.25
C VAL A 195 -7.18 14.75 -8.44
N THR A 196 -6.17 15.41 -8.99
CA THR A 196 -4.81 14.89 -9.09
C THR A 196 -3.93 15.74 -8.18
N PHE A 197 -3.38 15.15 -7.13
CA PHE A 197 -2.30 15.75 -6.36
C PHE A 197 -1.00 15.50 -7.13
N LEU A 198 -0.33 16.59 -7.53
CA LEU A 198 1.05 16.54 -8.02
C LEU A 198 2.00 16.62 -6.82
N PRO A 199 2.97 15.69 -6.67
CA PRO A 199 4.03 15.89 -5.71
C PRO A 199 4.91 17.07 -6.15
N ASN A 200 5.13 18.00 -5.22
CA ASN A 200 6.04 19.13 -5.37
C ASN A 200 7.48 18.58 -5.44
N ARG A 201 8.04 18.45 -6.65
CA ARG A 201 9.48 18.25 -6.81
C ARG A 201 10.20 19.55 -6.47
N ARG A 202 10.76 19.66 -5.27
CA ARG A 202 11.89 20.56 -5.06
C ARG A 202 13.09 19.98 -5.80
N THR A 203 13.40 20.57 -6.93
CA THR A 203 14.72 20.51 -7.56
C THR A 203 15.76 21.03 -6.55
N GLY A 204 16.72 20.20 -6.20
CA GLY A 204 17.90 20.61 -5.42
C GLY A 204 19.12 19.87 -5.96
N LYS A 205 19.86 20.55 -6.83
CA LYS A 205 21.27 20.25 -7.10
C LYS A 205 22.09 20.77 -5.92
N ALA A 206 23.02 19.95 -5.44
CA ALA A 206 24.40 20.31 -5.11
C ALA A 206 25.22 19.02 -5.13
#